data_AF-A0A4S1ZLA4-F1
#
_entry.id   AF-A0A4S1ZLA4-F1
#
_cell.length_a   1.000
_cell.length_b   1.000
_cell.length_c   1.000
_cell.angle_alpha   90.00
_cell.angle_beta   90.00
_cell.angle_gamma   90.00
#
_symmetry.space_group_name_H-M   'P 1'
#
loop_
_entity.id
_entity.type
_entity.pdbx_description
1 polymer ?
#
loop_
_entity_poly.entity_id
_entity_poly.type
_entity_poly.pdbx_seq_one_letter_code
_entity_poly.pdbx_strand_id
1 'polypeptide(L)'
;MFSELRELNSKYVQTLRAYHDAVAEYDKVNTEKSVSENKQDDNIENLEKELSTYQDGFDISKLIQEKELQNYQIVAIMHSHASKLTLPTVAEWSALIDVAGYHIPNVLASLESTSVPLTENELRVCILTRICFIPSEIAVLLNMTKQNVINLRSSLNKKYLTK
;
A
#
# COMPACT_ATOMS: atom_id res chain seq x y z
N MET A 1 16.46 -13.17 -11.35
CA MET A 1 15.03 -12.80 -11.48
C MET A 1 14.35 -12.60 -10.13
N PHE A 2 14.36 -13.57 -9.19
CA PHE A 2 13.80 -13.34 -7.83
C PHE A 2 14.68 -12.47 -6.91
N SER A 3 16.00 -12.39 -7.16
CA SER A 3 16.94 -11.57 -6.39
C SER A 3 16.67 -10.06 -6.50
N GLU A 4 16.47 -9.58 -7.73
CA GLU A 4 16.16 -8.17 -8.01
C GLU A 4 14.81 -7.75 -7.44
N LEU A 5 13.81 -8.65 -7.49
CA LEU A 5 12.49 -8.39 -6.93
C LEU A 5 12.52 -8.31 -5.39
N ARG A 6 13.30 -9.18 -4.75
CA ARG A 6 13.52 -9.15 -3.30
C ARG A 6 14.19 -7.85 -2.88
N GLU A 7 15.21 -7.41 -3.60
CA GLU A 7 15.92 -6.17 -3.31
C GLU A 7 14.99 -4.96 -3.48
N LEU A 8 14.21 -4.91 -4.57
CA LEU A 8 13.24 -3.86 -4.82
C LEU A 8 12.19 -3.75 -3.71
N ASN A 9 11.54 -4.87 -3.35
CA ASN A 9 10.52 -4.89 -2.31
C ASN A 9 11.14 -4.54 -0.93
N SER A 10 12.36 -5.01 -0.65
CA SER A 10 13.05 -4.67 0.60
C SER A 10 13.34 -3.17 0.71
N LYS A 11 13.81 -2.53 -0.37
CA LYS A 11 14.06 -1.08 -0.40
C LYS A 11 12.77 -0.31 -0.19
N TYR A 12 11.73 -0.64 -0.95
CA TYR A 12 10.40 -0.02 -0.81
C TYR A 12 9.87 -0.08 0.63
N VAL A 13 9.89 -1.25 1.28
CA VAL A 13 9.41 -1.41 2.67
C VAL A 13 10.22 -0.60 3.67
N GLN A 14 11.54 -0.50 3.48
CA GLN A 14 12.41 0.31 4.34
C GLN A 14 12.10 1.81 4.20
N THR A 15 11.98 2.30 2.97
CA THR A 15 11.66 3.70 2.67
C THR A 15 10.26 4.06 3.18
N LEU A 16 9.28 3.16 3.04
CA LEU A 16 7.91 3.36 3.54
C LEU A 16 7.86 3.52 5.07
N ARG A 17 8.58 2.66 5.80
CA ARG A 17 8.67 2.76 7.27
C ARG A 17 9.32 4.07 7.70
N ALA A 18 10.43 4.45 7.06
CA ALA A 18 11.12 5.71 7.35
C ALA A 18 10.22 6.93 7.12
N TYR A 19 9.38 6.90 6.08
CA TYR A 19 8.38 7.94 5.82
C TYR A 19 7.35 8.03 6.96
N HIS A 20 6.74 6.92 7.38
CA HIS A 20 5.76 6.94 8.48
C HIS A 20 6.35 7.45 9.79
N ASP A 21 7.57 7.04 10.11
CA ASP A 21 8.28 7.48 11.31
C ASP A 21 8.54 9.00 11.25
N ALA A 22 9.00 9.52 10.11
CA ALA A 22 9.26 10.95 9.91
C ALA A 22 7.99 11.80 10.00
N VAL A 23 6.88 11.36 9.40
CA VAL A 23 5.60 12.08 9.51
C VAL A 23 5.08 12.05 10.96
N ALA A 24 5.21 10.93 11.67
CA ALA A 24 4.79 10.85 13.07
C ALA A 24 5.64 11.74 13.99
N GLU A 25 6.92 11.91 13.69
CA GLU A 25 7.81 12.86 14.40
C GLU A 25 7.45 14.32 14.08
N TYR A 26 7.19 14.64 12.81
CA TYR A 26 6.69 15.95 12.39
C TYR A 26 5.39 16.33 13.10
N ASP A 27 4.39 15.44 13.10
CA ASP A 27 3.09 15.70 13.74
C ASP A 27 3.26 16.00 15.24
N LYS A 28 4.14 15.25 15.92
CA LYS A 28 4.45 15.49 17.35
C LYS A 28 5.13 16.85 17.58
N VAL A 29 6.11 17.21 16.74
CA VAL A 29 6.84 18.50 16.85
C VAL A 29 5.94 19.68 16.50
N ASN A 30 5.07 19.55 15.50
CA ASN A 30 4.13 20.59 15.07
C ASN A 30 3.02 20.85 16.11
N THR A 31 2.68 19.83 16.91
CA THR A 31 1.75 20.00 18.05
C THR A 31 2.41 20.71 19.24
N GLU A 32 3.75 20.73 19.34
CA GLU A 32 4.49 21.30 20.47
C GLU A 32 5.22 22.62 20.19
N LYS A 33 5.41 23.04 18.94
CA LYS A 33 6.21 24.26 18.68
C LYS A 33 5.92 24.95 17.35
N SER A 34 5.32 26.12 17.43
CA SER A 34 5.52 27.19 16.46
C SER A 34 7.02 27.56 16.40
N VAL A 35 7.53 27.68 15.17
CA VAL A 35 8.87 28.18 14.80
C VAL A 35 10.04 27.20 15.00
N SER A 36 10.27 26.31 14.01
CA SER A 36 11.58 25.72 13.64
C SER A 36 11.49 25.06 12.26
N GLU A 37 11.20 25.85 11.22
CA GLU A 37 11.02 25.37 9.84
C GLU A 37 12.38 25.17 9.12
N ASN A 38 12.42 24.23 8.15
CA ASN A 38 13.46 23.98 7.12
C ASN A 38 14.46 22.82 7.31
N LYS A 39 14.22 21.80 8.16
CA LYS A 39 15.05 20.56 8.12
C LYS A 39 14.27 19.26 8.13
N GLN A 40 13.09 19.22 8.74
CA GLN A 40 12.25 18.03 8.74
C GLN A 40 11.41 17.93 7.45
N ASP A 41 11.02 19.07 6.87
CA ASP A 41 10.33 19.11 5.56
C ASP A 41 11.19 18.52 4.44
N ASP A 42 12.48 18.87 4.38
CA ASP A 42 13.43 18.33 3.40
C ASP A 42 13.55 16.81 3.47
N ASN A 43 13.48 16.22 4.67
CA ASN A 43 13.59 14.76 4.84
C ASN A 43 12.32 14.06 4.32
N ILE A 44 11.14 14.61 4.62
CA ILE A 44 9.86 14.07 4.12
C ILE A 44 9.83 14.19 2.60
N GLU A 45 10.17 15.36 2.05
CA GLU A 45 10.19 15.59 0.60
C GLU A 45 11.17 14.65 -0.13
N ASN A 46 12.34 14.38 0.46
CA ASN A 46 13.30 13.44 -0.13
C ASN A 46 12.79 11.99 -0.11
N LEU A 47 12.16 11.55 0.98
CA LEU A 47 11.56 10.22 1.09
C LEU A 47 10.37 10.06 0.13
N GLU A 48 9.56 11.09 -0.01
CA GLU A 48 8.46 11.18 -0.98
C GLU A 48 8.97 11.03 -2.42
N LYS A 49 10.03 11.75 -2.75
CA LYS A 49 10.69 11.64 -4.05
C LYS A 49 11.25 10.24 -4.28
N GLU A 50 11.87 9.62 -3.28
CA GLU A 50 12.38 8.26 -3.40
C GLU A 50 11.24 7.24 -3.61
N LEU A 51 10.14 7.35 -2.86
CA LEU A 51 8.95 6.51 -3.03
C LEU A 51 8.37 6.58 -4.44
N SER A 52 8.35 7.78 -5.04
CA SER A 52 7.89 7.97 -6.42
C SER A 52 8.74 7.22 -7.46
N THR A 53 10.00 6.90 -7.16
CA THR A 53 10.88 6.16 -8.10
C THR A 53 10.56 4.67 -8.18
N TYR A 54 9.88 4.10 -7.18
CA TYR A 54 9.56 2.68 -7.13
C TYR A 54 8.28 2.33 -7.91
N GLN A 55 7.48 3.31 -8.34
CA GLN A 55 6.28 3.11 -9.16
C GLN A 55 5.92 4.35 -10.00
N ASP A 56 5.76 4.18 -11.32
CA ASP A 56 5.10 5.18 -12.17
C ASP A 56 3.63 5.40 -11.73
N GLY A 57 3.29 6.63 -11.35
CA GLY A 57 1.94 7.00 -10.91
C GLY A 57 1.64 6.71 -9.44
N PHE A 58 2.66 6.69 -8.58
CA PHE A 58 2.49 6.68 -7.13
C PHE A 58 1.88 7.99 -6.64
N ASP A 59 0.67 7.93 -6.08
CA ASP A 59 -0.05 9.10 -5.57
C ASP A 59 0.17 9.20 -4.05
N ILE A 60 1.12 10.05 -3.66
CA ILE A 60 1.51 10.30 -2.26
C ILE A 60 0.31 10.79 -1.44
N SER A 61 -0.61 11.52 -2.07
CA SER A 61 -1.84 11.99 -1.43
C SER A 61 -2.68 10.83 -0.88
N LYS A 62 -2.64 9.65 -1.52
CA LYS A 62 -3.34 8.44 -1.03
C LYS A 62 -2.64 7.81 0.17
N LEU A 63 -1.30 7.83 0.23
CA LEU A 63 -0.57 7.38 1.43
C LEU A 63 -0.98 8.22 2.64
N ILE A 64 -1.06 9.54 2.46
CA ILE A 64 -1.41 10.48 3.53
C ILE A 64 -2.87 10.24 3.97
N GLN A 65 -3.79 10.06 3.01
CA GLN A 65 -5.20 9.79 3.31
C GLN A 65 -5.43 8.45 4.02
N GLU A 66 -4.57 7.44 3.78
CA GLU A 66 -4.71 6.10 4.34
C GLU A 66 -3.64 5.76 5.39
N LYS A 67 -2.97 6.77 5.97
CA LYS A 67 -1.89 6.62 6.95
C LYS A 67 -2.30 5.75 8.14
N GLU A 68 -3.52 5.93 8.65
CA GLU A 68 -4.07 5.14 9.76
C GLU A 68 -4.15 3.64 9.42
N LEU A 69 -4.54 3.30 8.19
CA LEU A 69 -4.65 1.92 7.72
C LEU A 69 -3.26 1.29 7.54
N GLN A 70 -2.28 2.06 7.08
CA GLN A 70 -0.90 1.61 6.88
C GLN A 70 -0.16 1.31 8.18
N ASN A 71 -0.56 1.94 9.29
CA ASN A 71 0.01 1.71 10.61
C ASN A 71 -0.47 0.41 11.28
N TYR A 72 -1.44 -0.31 10.70
CA TYR A 72 -1.90 -1.57 11.28
C TYR A 72 -0.84 -2.67 11.17
N GLN A 73 -0.70 -3.43 12.25
CA GLN A 73 0.25 -4.53 12.33
C GLN A 73 0.10 -5.54 11.19
N ILE A 74 -1.13 -5.80 10.74
CA ILE A 74 -1.37 -6.74 9.64
C ILE A 74 -0.82 -6.24 8.30
N VAL A 75 -0.84 -4.92 8.04
CA VAL A 75 -0.27 -4.31 6.84
C VAL A 75 1.26 -4.46 6.85
N ALA A 76 1.89 -4.21 8.00
CA ALA A 76 3.32 -4.45 8.19
C ALA A 76 3.72 -5.93 8.00
N ILE A 77 2.89 -6.88 8.46
CA ILE A 77 3.08 -8.31 8.24
C ILE A 77 3.04 -8.65 6.74
N MET A 78 2.08 -8.10 6.00
CA MET A 78 1.95 -8.29 4.55
C MET A 78 3.18 -7.74 3.79
N HIS A 79 3.66 -6.54 4.12
CA HIS A 79 4.92 -6.02 3.57
C HIS A 79 6.13 -6.91 3.92
N SER A 80 6.15 -7.52 5.12
CA SER A 80 7.18 -8.49 5.48
C SER A 80 7.13 -9.75 4.61
N HIS A 81 5.94 -10.26 4.32
CA HIS A 81 5.77 -11.39 3.40
C HIS A 81 6.28 -11.05 1.99
N ALA A 82 5.91 -9.87 1.49
CA ALA A 82 6.29 -9.40 0.17
C ALA A 82 7.81 -9.20 0.01
N SER A 83 8.48 -8.65 1.02
CA SER A 83 9.94 -8.49 1.03
C SER A 83 10.69 -9.81 1.14
N LYS A 84 10.16 -10.78 1.91
CA LYS A 84 10.76 -12.12 2.06
C LYS A 84 10.50 -13.06 0.88
N LEU A 85 9.61 -12.68 -0.04
CA LEU A 85 9.09 -13.54 -1.10
C LEU A 85 8.35 -14.76 -0.57
N THR A 86 7.48 -14.53 0.42
CA THR A 86 6.68 -15.58 1.07
C THR A 86 5.19 -15.26 0.97
N LEU A 87 4.35 -16.29 1.07
CA LEU A 87 2.90 -16.15 0.99
C LEU A 87 2.29 -15.92 2.39
N PRO A 88 1.33 -14.99 2.54
CA PRO A 88 0.53 -14.88 3.75
C PRO A 88 -0.38 -16.09 3.93
N THR A 89 -0.70 -16.38 5.17
CA THR A 89 -1.69 -17.39 5.57
C THR A 89 -3.12 -16.90 5.33
N VAL A 90 -4.07 -17.84 5.34
CA VAL A 90 -5.51 -17.53 5.24
C VAL A 90 -5.97 -16.62 6.39
N ALA A 91 -5.46 -16.84 7.60
CA ALA A 91 -5.78 -16.03 8.78
C ALA A 91 -5.28 -14.58 8.63
N GLU A 92 -4.06 -14.39 8.10
CA GLU A 92 -3.51 -13.07 7.82
C GLU A 92 -4.31 -12.34 6.72
N TRP A 93 -4.74 -13.06 5.68
CA TRP A 93 -5.64 -12.48 4.68
C TRP A 93 -6.97 -12.04 5.27
N SER A 94 -7.59 -12.86 6.13
CA SER A 94 -8.84 -12.50 6.81
C SER A 94 -8.66 -11.23 7.64
N ALA A 95 -7.60 -11.18 8.45
CA ALA A 95 -7.30 -10.01 9.28
C ALA A 95 -7.09 -8.74 8.45
N LEU A 96 -6.44 -8.84 7.28
CA LEU A 96 -6.27 -7.70 6.38
C LEU A 96 -7.61 -7.23 5.80
N ILE A 97 -8.47 -8.17 5.39
CA ILE A 97 -9.80 -7.86 4.84
C ILE A 97 -10.67 -7.20 5.91
N ASP A 98 -10.64 -7.69 7.15
CA ASP A 98 -11.40 -7.12 8.27
C ASP A 98 -10.96 -5.69 8.57
N VAL A 99 -9.64 -5.45 8.63
CA VAL A 99 -9.07 -4.11 8.82
C VAL A 99 -9.42 -3.20 7.64
N ALA A 100 -9.34 -3.69 6.40
CA ALA A 100 -9.78 -2.93 5.23
C ALA A 100 -11.28 -2.59 5.28
N GLY A 101 -12.13 -3.52 5.73
CA GLY A 101 -13.57 -3.28 5.86
C GLY A 101 -13.92 -2.19 6.87
N TYR A 102 -13.10 -2.02 7.90
CA TYR A 102 -13.28 -0.94 8.88
C TYR A 102 -12.84 0.42 8.33
N HIS A 103 -11.72 0.49 7.60
CA HIS A 103 -11.09 1.76 7.20
C HIS A 103 -11.48 2.26 5.82
N ILE A 104 -11.81 1.35 4.89
CA ILE A 104 -12.24 1.68 3.53
C ILE A 104 -13.60 1.04 3.18
N PRO A 105 -14.64 1.18 4.03
CA PRO A 105 -15.94 0.52 3.82
C PRO A 105 -16.59 0.96 2.50
N ASN A 106 -16.41 2.22 2.10
CA ASN A 106 -16.96 2.75 0.85
C ASN A 106 -16.39 2.04 -0.39
N VAL A 107 -15.12 1.63 -0.33
CA VAL A 107 -14.49 0.88 -1.42
C VAL A 107 -15.11 -0.50 -1.51
N LEU A 108 -15.24 -1.21 -0.39
CA LEU A 108 -15.87 -2.54 -0.37
C LEU A 108 -17.34 -2.48 -0.79
N ALA A 109 -18.10 -1.51 -0.29
CA ALA A 109 -19.50 -1.30 -0.68
C ALA A 109 -19.64 -0.99 -2.18
N SER A 110 -18.72 -0.23 -2.76
CA SER A 110 -18.71 0.05 -4.20
C SER A 110 -18.48 -1.22 -5.01
N LEU A 111 -17.63 -2.12 -4.52
CA LEU A 111 -17.37 -3.42 -5.16
C LEU A 111 -18.60 -4.34 -5.07
N GLU A 112 -19.26 -4.39 -3.92
CA GLU A 112 -20.48 -5.18 -3.68
C GLU A 112 -21.69 -4.68 -4.50
N SER A 113 -21.75 -3.38 -4.79
CA SER A 113 -22.85 -2.77 -5.54
C SER A 113 -22.88 -3.12 -7.04
N THR A 114 -21.89 -3.89 -7.53
CA THR A 114 -21.73 -4.17 -8.95
C THR A 114 -22.48 -5.43 -9.38
N SER A 115 -23.00 -5.44 -10.62
CA SER A 115 -23.75 -6.57 -11.18
C SER A 115 -22.92 -7.83 -11.44
N VAL A 116 -21.59 -7.73 -11.41
CA VAL A 116 -20.66 -8.85 -11.61
C VAL A 116 -19.91 -9.12 -10.31
N PRO A 117 -20.06 -10.32 -9.71
CA PRO A 117 -19.35 -10.67 -8.48
C PRO A 117 -17.84 -10.69 -8.73
N LEU A 118 -17.08 -10.07 -7.83
CA LEU A 118 -15.62 -10.13 -7.87
C LEU A 118 -15.13 -11.52 -7.46
N THR A 119 -14.08 -11.99 -8.14
CA THR A 119 -13.30 -13.11 -7.63
C THR A 119 -12.51 -12.70 -6.39
N GLU A 120 -12.15 -13.68 -5.55
CA GLU A 120 -11.32 -13.46 -4.35
C GLU A 120 -10.00 -12.74 -4.67
N ASN A 121 -9.38 -13.06 -5.81
CA ASN A 121 -8.16 -12.40 -6.26
C ASN A 121 -8.40 -10.96 -6.74
N GLU A 122 -9.51 -10.68 -7.42
CA GLU A 122 -9.88 -9.32 -7.82
C GLU A 122 -10.10 -8.44 -6.58
N LEU A 123 -10.79 -8.97 -5.56
CA LEU A 123 -10.98 -8.29 -4.27
C LEU A 123 -9.64 -7.99 -3.60
N ARG A 124 -8.76 -9.01 -3.47
CA ARG A 124 -7.43 -8.84 -2.86
C ARG A 124 -6.57 -7.83 -3.61
N VAL A 125 -6.52 -7.89 -4.95
CA VAL A 125 -5.78 -6.90 -5.76
C VAL A 125 -6.34 -5.49 -5.52
N CYS A 126 -7.66 -5.33 -5.44
CA CYS A 126 -8.29 -4.04 -5.18
C CYS A 126 -7.90 -3.47 -3.82
N ILE A 127 -8.03 -4.28 -2.75
CA ILE A 127 -7.67 -3.89 -1.39
C ILE A 127 -6.19 -3.49 -1.33
N LEU A 128 -5.28 -4.36 -1.79
CA LEU A 128 -3.83 -4.09 -1.75
C LEU A 128 -3.46 -2.85 -2.55
N THR A 129 -4.09 -2.63 -3.70
CA THR A 129 -3.86 -1.41 -4.51
C THR A 129 -4.32 -0.16 -3.78
N ARG A 130 -5.40 -0.26 -2.98
CA ARG A 130 -5.92 0.85 -2.19
C ARG A 130 -4.95 1.23 -1.08
N ILE A 131 -4.48 0.22 -0.33
CA ILE A 131 -3.48 0.35 0.74
C ILE A 131 -2.04 0.53 0.19
N CYS A 132 -1.91 1.03 -1.04
CA CYS A 132 -0.65 1.42 -1.67
C CYS A 132 0.43 0.32 -1.84
N PHE A 133 0.07 -0.97 -1.83
CA PHE A 133 1.01 -2.03 -2.20
C PHE A 133 1.40 -1.91 -3.68
N ILE A 134 2.70 -2.01 -3.95
CA ILE A 134 3.21 -1.91 -5.32
C ILE A 134 2.97 -3.23 -6.10
N PRO A 135 2.91 -3.21 -7.46
CA PRO A 135 2.60 -4.40 -8.25
C PRO A 135 3.51 -5.61 -7.99
N SER A 136 4.78 -5.37 -7.62
CA SER A 136 5.72 -6.44 -7.27
C SER A 136 5.39 -7.11 -5.94
N GLU A 137 4.90 -6.38 -4.94
CA GLU A 137 4.45 -6.97 -3.68
C GLU A 137 3.18 -7.76 -3.87
N ILE A 138 2.18 -7.20 -4.58
CA ILE A 138 0.93 -7.90 -4.89
C ILE A 138 1.20 -9.21 -5.65
N ALA A 139 2.14 -9.18 -6.59
CA ALA A 139 2.55 -10.37 -7.34
C ALA A 139 3.08 -11.47 -6.40
N VAL A 140 3.89 -11.10 -5.41
CA VAL A 140 4.38 -12.03 -4.39
C VAL A 140 3.24 -12.56 -3.53
N LEU A 141 2.42 -11.66 -2.95
CA LEU A 141 1.38 -12.03 -1.99
C LEU A 141 0.30 -12.93 -2.59
N LEU A 142 0.01 -12.78 -3.88
CA LEU A 142 -0.99 -13.57 -4.61
C LEU A 142 -0.40 -14.73 -5.42
N ASN A 143 0.92 -14.94 -5.35
CA ASN A 143 1.64 -15.91 -6.17
C ASN A 143 1.34 -15.75 -7.69
N MET A 144 1.39 -14.50 -8.16
CA MET A 144 1.11 -14.11 -9.54
C MET A 144 2.33 -13.47 -10.21
N THR A 145 2.29 -13.35 -11.54
CA THR A 145 3.28 -12.53 -12.25
C THR A 145 2.92 -11.04 -12.12
N LYS A 146 3.93 -10.15 -12.14
CA LYS A 146 3.73 -8.70 -12.15
C LYS A 146 2.80 -8.25 -13.29
N GLN A 147 2.91 -8.88 -14.47
CA GLN A 147 2.04 -8.58 -15.61
C GLN A 147 0.58 -8.96 -15.34
N ASN A 148 0.31 -10.08 -14.67
CA ASN A 148 -1.05 -10.46 -14.29
C ASN A 148 -1.66 -9.45 -13.31
N VAL A 149 -0.87 -8.95 -12.36
CA VAL A 149 -1.30 -7.90 -11.44
C VAL A 149 -1.64 -6.60 -12.19
N ILE A 150 -0.80 -6.17 -13.13
CA ILE A 150 -1.05 -4.97 -13.94
C ILE A 150 -2.33 -5.12 -14.77
N ASN A 151 -2.55 -6.30 -15.36
CA ASN A 151 -3.74 -6.60 -16.14
C ASN A 151 -5.00 -6.60 -15.26
N LEU A 152 -4.93 -7.21 -14.07
CA LEU A 152 -6.02 -7.21 -13.10
C LEU A 152 -6.33 -5.80 -12.60
N ARG A 153 -5.33 -5.01 -12.22
CA ARG A 153 -5.51 -3.59 -11.84
C ARG A 153 -6.15 -2.79 -12.95
N SER A 154 -5.71 -2.98 -14.20
CA SER A 154 -6.29 -2.29 -15.35
C SER A 154 -7.75 -2.68 -15.59
N SER A 155 -8.08 -3.96 -15.42
CA SER A 155 -9.46 -4.47 -15.52
C SER A 155 -10.33 -3.92 -14.39
N LEU A 156 -9.84 -3.94 -13.16
CA LEU A 156 -10.50 -3.37 -11.98
C LEU A 156 -10.72 -1.86 -12.12
N ASN A 157 -9.72 -1.12 -12.61
CA ASN A 157 -9.86 0.32 -12.81
C ASN A 157 -10.97 0.64 -13.81
N LYS A 158 -11.00 -0.06 -14.94
CA LYS A 158 -12.03 0.10 -15.98
C LYS A 158 -13.42 -0.29 -15.49
N LYS A 159 -13.52 -1.31 -14.64
CA LYS A 159 -14.79 -1.82 -14.13
C LYS A 159 -15.33 -1.03 -12.93
N TYR A 160 -14.47 -0.50 -12.05
CA TYR A 160 -14.88 -0.07 -10.71
C TYR A 160 -14.29 1.27 -10.22
N LEU A 161 -13.13 1.72 -10.71
CA LEU A 161 -12.43 2.92 -10.19
C LEU A 161 -12.51 4.14 -11.13
N THR A 162 -13.39 4.08 -12.14
CA THR A 162 -13.71 5.21 -13.03
C THR A 162 -15.09 5.77 -12.66
N LYS A 163 -15.22 6.38 -11.48
CA LYS A 163 -16.34 7.25 -11.12
C LYS A 163 -15.86 8.33 -10.16
#